data_AF-A0A432U9Z4-F1
#
_entry.id   AF-A0A432U9Z4-F1
#
_cell.length_a   1.000
_cell.length_b   1.000
_cell.length_c   1.000
_cell.angle_alpha   90.00
_cell.angle_beta   90.00
_cell.angle_gamma   90.00
#
_symmetry.space_group_name_H-M   'P 1'
#
loop_
_entity.id
_entity.type
_entity.pdbx_description
1 polymer ?
#
loop_
_entity_poly.entity_id
_entity_poly.type
_entity_poly.pdbx_seq_one_letter_code
_entity_poly.pdbx_strand_id
1 'polypeptide(L)'
;MAKSIIDGLFGKSPISPLQQHMASVHSCISELKGFMVAIHAQDWDQAEQIRSEIGTKEGQADILKKKLRLSLPSTFMMPFSRRDLLDLLLMQDSIANIAKDVSGLMINRKMTLPNEIFDDMIELTDVCIKTSATALKAVNELDELLETAFGNRERKVVSSIIKDIN
;
A
#
# COMPACT_ATOMS: atom_id res chain seq x y z
N MET A 1 -15.70 34.30 9.13
CA MET A 1 -16.64 33.50 8.32
C MET A 1 -16.53 32.06 8.77
N ALA A 2 -17.58 31.52 9.40
CA ALA A 2 -17.61 30.14 9.87
C ALA A 2 -17.61 29.21 8.65
N LYS A 3 -16.51 28.49 8.45
CA LYS A 3 -16.42 27.44 7.43
C LYS A 3 -17.45 26.38 7.83
N SER A 4 -18.51 26.25 7.03
CA SER A 4 -19.64 25.39 7.32
C SER A 4 -19.15 23.97 7.57
N ILE A 5 -19.54 23.38 8.71
CA ILE A 5 -19.27 21.99 9.08
C ILE A 5 -19.75 21.03 7.95
N ILE A 6 -20.70 21.48 7.14
CA ILE A 6 -21.30 20.75 6.01
C ILE A 6 -20.37 20.70 4.78
N ASP A 7 -19.53 21.71 4.54
CA ASP A 7 -18.56 21.67 3.42
C ASP A 7 -17.43 20.66 3.66
N GLY A 8 -17.18 20.31 4.94
CA GLY A 8 -16.29 19.22 5.32
C GLY A 8 -16.91 17.82 5.21
N LEU A 9 -18.24 17.72 5.04
CA LEU A 9 -18.99 16.48 4.92
C LEU A 9 -19.11 15.97 3.48
N PHE A 10 -18.96 16.84 2.47
CA PHE A 10 -19.20 16.50 1.05
C PHE A 10 -18.07 16.88 0.08
N GLY A 11 -16.93 17.38 0.56
CA GLY A 11 -15.89 17.95 -0.32
C GLY A 11 -14.69 17.06 -0.66
N LYS A 12 -14.41 16.01 0.13
CA LYS A 12 -13.31 15.06 -0.11
C LYS A 12 -13.71 13.71 0.45
N SER A 13 -13.51 12.65 -0.33
CA SER A 13 -13.69 11.28 0.16
C SER A 13 -12.94 11.10 1.48
N PRO A 14 -13.61 10.61 2.54
CA PRO A 14 -12.98 10.34 3.83
C PRO A 14 -11.93 9.23 3.74
N ILE A 15 -11.90 8.47 2.63
CA ILE A 15 -10.97 7.38 2.36
C ILE A 15 -9.78 7.83 1.48
N SER A 16 -9.86 8.99 0.82
CA SER A 16 -8.79 9.48 -0.07
C SER A 16 -7.37 9.46 0.54
N PRO A 17 -7.16 9.85 1.81
CA PRO A 17 -5.84 9.74 2.44
C PRO A 17 -5.32 8.29 2.52
N LEU A 18 -6.21 7.31 2.68
CA LEU A 18 -5.89 5.89 2.73
C LEU A 18 -5.56 5.34 1.34
N GLN A 19 -6.27 5.78 0.30
CA GLN A 19 -5.96 5.46 -1.10
C GLN A 19 -4.57 5.98 -1.49
N GLN A 20 -4.25 7.22 -1.14
CA GLN A 20 -2.93 7.82 -1.39
C GLN A 20 -1.82 7.05 -0.68
N HIS A 21 -2.04 6.68 0.59
CA HIS A 21 -1.09 5.86 1.33
C HIS A 21 -0.89 4.50 0.65
N MET A 22 -1.98 3.79 0.32
CA MET A 22 -1.90 2.49 -0.35
C MET A 22 -1.21 2.54 -1.71
N ALA A 23 -1.43 3.61 -2.49
CA ALA A 23 -0.75 3.81 -3.77
C ALA A 23 0.78 4.00 -3.59
N SER A 24 1.19 4.75 -2.56
CA SER A 24 2.60 4.92 -2.19
C SER A 24 3.23 3.59 -1.74
N VAL A 25 2.51 2.81 -0.92
CA VAL A 25 2.92 1.46 -0.49
C VAL A 25 3.07 0.53 -1.70
N HIS A 26 2.12 0.52 -2.61
CA HIS A 26 2.18 -0.30 -3.83
C HIS A 26 3.38 0.07 -4.71
N SER A 27 3.64 1.37 -4.86
CA SER A 27 4.83 1.86 -5.57
C SER A 27 6.14 1.42 -4.90
N CYS A 28 6.17 1.33 -3.57
CA CYS A 28 7.33 0.83 -2.81
C CYS A 28 7.61 -0.65 -3.10
N ILE A 29 6.61 -1.53 -2.91
CA ILE A 29 6.79 -2.97 -3.14
C ILE A 29 7.09 -3.31 -4.60
N SER A 30 6.60 -2.51 -5.55
CA SER A 30 6.85 -2.72 -6.99
C SER A 30 8.34 -2.65 -7.36
N GLU A 31 9.16 -1.93 -6.59
CA GLU A 31 10.60 -1.86 -6.80
C GLU A 31 11.34 -3.16 -6.41
N LEU A 32 10.72 -4.01 -5.59
CA LEU A 32 11.36 -5.27 -5.16
C LEU A 32 11.70 -6.17 -6.35
N LYS A 33 10.90 -6.17 -7.42
CA LYS A 33 11.20 -6.98 -8.59
C LYS A 33 12.54 -6.60 -9.21
N GLY A 34 12.74 -5.30 -9.47
CA GLY A 34 14.00 -4.79 -9.99
C GLY A 34 15.17 -5.06 -9.06
N PHE A 35 14.93 -4.93 -7.75
CA PHE A 35 15.91 -5.26 -6.72
C PHE A 35 16.34 -6.74 -6.76
N MET A 36 15.40 -7.68 -6.83
CA MET A 36 15.71 -9.12 -6.89
C MET A 36 16.52 -9.47 -8.14
N VAL A 37 16.20 -8.86 -9.29
CA VAL A 37 16.95 -9.04 -10.54
C VAL A 37 18.39 -8.51 -10.39
N ALA A 38 18.58 -7.32 -9.81
CA ALA A 38 19.91 -6.74 -9.60
C ALA A 38 20.76 -7.60 -8.64
N ILE A 39 20.16 -8.11 -7.55
CA ILE A 39 20.84 -9.03 -6.61
C ILE A 39 21.28 -10.32 -7.32
N HIS A 40 20.43 -10.89 -8.15
CA HIS A 40 20.76 -12.10 -8.90
C HIS A 40 21.90 -11.88 -9.90
N ALA A 41 21.88 -10.75 -10.61
CA ALA A 41 22.95 -10.33 -11.51
C ALA A 41 24.24 -9.92 -10.76
N GLN A 42 24.22 -9.86 -9.43
CA GLN A 42 25.29 -9.35 -8.57
C GLN A 42 25.68 -7.90 -8.89
N ASP A 43 24.75 -7.12 -9.44
CA ASP A 43 24.91 -5.69 -9.67
C ASP A 43 24.59 -4.94 -8.37
N TRP A 44 25.60 -4.90 -7.48
CA TRP A 44 25.47 -4.29 -6.15
C TRP A 44 25.22 -2.78 -6.20
N ASP A 45 25.75 -2.10 -7.21
CA ASP A 45 25.57 -0.65 -7.38
C ASP A 45 24.12 -0.35 -7.75
N GLN A 46 23.56 -1.09 -8.71
CA GLN A 46 22.15 -0.99 -9.07
C GLN A 46 21.24 -1.40 -7.91
N ALA A 47 21.57 -2.49 -7.20
CA ALA A 47 20.77 -2.96 -6.07
C ALA A 47 20.75 -1.94 -4.92
N GLU A 48 21.86 -1.25 -4.65
CA GLU A 48 21.92 -0.18 -3.65
C GLU A 48 21.13 1.07 -4.08
N GLN A 49 21.17 1.43 -5.38
CA GLN A 49 20.33 2.49 -5.91
C GLN A 49 18.84 2.19 -5.69
N ILE A 50 18.39 0.99 -6.09
CA ILE A 50 16.98 0.59 -5.94
C ILE A 50 16.61 0.52 -4.45
N ARG A 51 17.50 0.03 -3.57
CA ARG A 51 17.28 0.06 -2.12
C ARG A 51 17.07 1.48 -1.59
N SER A 52 17.84 2.45 -2.07
CA SER A 52 17.66 3.87 -1.71
C SER A 52 16.31 4.41 -2.17
N GLU A 53 15.87 4.01 -3.36
CA GLU A 53 14.54 4.36 -3.89
C GLU A 53 13.42 3.73 -3.06
N ILE A 54 13.53 2.46 -2.67
CA ILE A 54 12.61 1.79 -1.73
C ILE A 54 12.54 2.56 -0.41
N GLY A 55 13.69 2.91 0.19
CA GLY A 55 13.73 3.70 1.42
C GLY A 55 13.09 5.08 1.28
N THR A 56 13.27 5.73 0.13
CA THR A 56 12.61 7.01 -0.17
C THR A 56 11.09 6.87 -0.25
N LYS A 57 10.60 5.82 -0.93
CA LYS A 57 9.17 5.56 -1.08
C LYS A 57 8.50 5.15 0.24
N GLU A 58 9.17 4.36 1.06
CA GLU A 58 8.71 4.04 2.42
C GLU A 58 8.61 5.31 3.28
N GLY A 59 9.61 6.20 3.21
CA GLY A 59 9.55 7.48 3.91
C GLY A 59 8.38 8.36 3.48
N GLN A 60 8.04 8.36 2.18
CA GLN A 60 6.85 9.05 1.67
C GLN A 60 5.55 8.43 2.21
N ALA A 61 5.46 7.10 2.26
CA ALA A 61 4.32 6.40 2.85
C ALA A 61 4.16 6.73 4.34
N ASP A 62 5.24 6.74 5.12
CA ASP A 62 5.19 7.08 6.55
C ASP A 62 4.73 8.54 6.79
N ILE A 63 5.11 9.49 5.93
CA ILE A 63 4.59 10.86 5.97
C ILE A 63 3.07 10.87 5.76
N LEU A 64 2.55 10.12 4.79
CA LEU A 64 1.11 10.02 4.53
C LEU A 64 0.37 9.37 5.71
N LYS A 65 0.93 8.31 6.29
CA LYS A 65 0.41 7.65 7.50
C LYS A 65 0.35 8.59 8.69
N LYS A 66 1.41 9.36 8.96
CA LYS A 66 1.44 10.37 10.04
C LYS A 66 0.38 11.44 9.81
N LYS A 67 0.29 11.97 8.59
CA LYS A 67 -0.72 12.97 8.22
C LYS A 67 -2.14 12.47 8.45
N LEU A 68 -2.42 11.23 8.02
CA LEU A 68 -3.72 10.59 8.19
C LEU A 68 -4.06 10.42 9.68
N ARG A 69 -3.12 9.94 10.51
CA ARG A 69 -3.33 9.79 11.96
C ARG A 69 -3.66 11.12 12.66
N LEU A 70 -3.01 12.20 12.25
CA LEU A 70 -3.23 13.54 12.79
C LEU A 70 -4.55 14.17 12.31
N SER A 71 -4.98 13.85 11.08
CA SER A 71 -6.21 14.41 10.51
C SER A 71 -7.48 13.69 10.96
N LEU A 72 -7.39 12.50 11.57
CA LEU A 72 -8.56 11.73 11.98
C LEU A 72 -9.25 12.39 13.20
N PRO A 73 -10.51 12.84 13.07
CA PRO A 73 -11.27 13.35 14.20
C PRO A 73 -11.64 12.24 15.18
N SER A 74 -11.90 12.60 16.44
CA SER A 74 -12.24 11.65 17.51
C SER A 74 -13.74 11.37 17.69
N THR A 75 -14.66 12.07 17.00
CA THR A 75 -16.07 12.11 17.44
C THR A 75 -17.16 12.20 16.34
N PHE A 76 -18.25 11.45 16.58
CA PHE A 76 -19.68 11.47 16.18
C PHE A 76 -20.17 11.41 14.72
N MET A 77 -19.39 11.70 13.67
CA MET A 77 -19.90 11.70 12.28
C MET A 77 -18.90 11.09 11.28
N MET A 78 -18.41 9.87 11.54
CA MET A 78 -17.68 9.09 10.52
C MET A 78 -18.54 7.91 10.07
N PRO A 79 -18.60 7.59 8.75
CA PRO A 79 -19.36 6.47 8.24
C PRO A 79 -18.74 5.10 8.60
N PHE A 80 -17.56 5.10 9.21
CA PHE A 80 -16.81 3.91 9.62
C PHE A 80 -16.13 4.10 10.99
N SER A 81 -15.76 2.98 11.59
CA SER A 81 -14.97 2.93 12.83
C SER A 81 -13.56 3.49 12.61
N ARG A 82 -13.14 4.42 13.48
CA ARG A 82 -11.76 4.92 13.51
C ARG A 82 -10.75 3.79 13.69
N ARG A 83 -11.10 2.78 14.49
CA ARG A 83 -10.23 1.63 14.78
C ARG A 83 -9.94 0.88 13.49
N ASP A 84 -10.98 0.51 12.75
CA ASP A 84 -10.87 -0.30 11.54
C ASP A 84 -10.04 0.41 10.46
N LEU A 85 -10.18 1.73 10.35
CA LEU A 85 -9.36 2.53 9.43
C LEU A 85 -7.89 2.59 9.87
N LEU A 86 -7.62 2.68 11.17
CA LEU A 86 -6.25 2.62 11.69
C LEU A 86 -5.64 1.22 11.53
N ASP A 87 -6.43 0.16 11.70
CA ASP A 87 -6.00 -1.22 11.49
C ASP A 87 -5.67 -1.48 10.03
N LEU A 88 -6.51 -0.99 9.11
CA LEU A 88 -6.24 -1.05 7.67
C LEU A 88 -4.98 -0.26 7.31
N LEU A 89 -4.79 0.94 7.85
CA LEU A 89 -3.56 1.72 7.67
C LEU A 89 -2.31 0.96 8.16
N LEU A 90 -2.39 0.30 9.32
CA LEU A 90 -1.30 -0.51 9.86
C LEU A 90 -0.96 -1.69 8.94
N MET A 91 -1.96 -2.36 8.38
CA MET A 91 -1.75 -3.45 7.41
C MET A 91 -1.12 -2.95 6.11
N GLN A 92 -1.49 -1.77 5.62
CA GLN A 92 -0.84 -1.19 4.43
C GLN A 92 0.62 -0.84 4.71
N ASP A 93 0.89 -0.22 5.85
CA ASP A 93 2.24 0.23 6.25
C ASP A 93 3.22 -0.94 6.38
N SER A 94 2.77 -2.10 6.86
CA SER A 94 3.62 -3.28 7.00
C SER A 94 4.19 -3.75 5.66
N ILE A 95 3.47 -3.59 4.56
CA ILE A 95 3.92 -3.99 3.21
C ILE A 95 5.17 -3.20 2.81
N ALA A 96 5.15 -1.87 2.96
CA ALA A 96 6.29 -1.02 2.63
C ALA A 96 7.48 -1.26 3.57
N ASN A 97 7.21 -1.46 4.86
CA ASN A 97 8.25 -1.80 5.85
C ASN A 97 8.95 -3.12 5.49
N ILE A 98 8.19 -4.16 5.15
CA ILE A 98 8.75 -5.46 4.75
C ILE A 98 9.62 -5.31 3.48
N ALA A 99 9.18 -4.53 2.49
CA ALA A 99 9.98 -4.29 1.28
C ALA A 99 11.34 -3.63 1.59
N LYS A 100 11.33 -2.63 2.47
CA LYS A 100 12.55 -1.97 2.96
C LYS A 100 13.44 -2.92 3.78
N ASP A 101 12.85 -3.73 4.65
CA ASP A 101 13.59 -4.65 5.51
C ASP A 101 14.23 -5.77 4.70
N VAL A 102 13.51 -6.35 3.73
CA VAL A 102 14.03 -7.40 2.83
C VAL A 102 15.20 -6.84 1.99
N SER A 103 15.02 -5.69 1.34
CA SER A 103 16.08 -5.08 0.54
C SER A 103 17.31 -4.71 1.38
N GLY A 104 17.08 -4.15 2.58
CA GLY A 104 18.14 -3.86 3.53
C GLY A 104 18.90 -5.09 4.01
N LEU A 105 18.18 -6.17 4.36
CA LEU A 105 18.78 -7.42 4.83
C LEU A 105 19.66 -8.06 3.75
N MET A 106 19.15 -8.13 2.52
CA MET A 106 19.85 -8.76 1.40
C MET A 106 21.12 -8.02 1.04
N ILE A 107 21.09 -6.68 0.98
CA ILE A 107 22.29 -5.86 0.73
C ILE A 107 23.30 -5.99 1.87
N ASN A 108 22.87 -5.79 3.12
CA ASN A 108 23.78 -5.74 4.27
C ASN A 108 24.54 -7.05 4.46
N ARG A 109 23.92 -8.18 4.09
CA ARG A 109 24.51 -9.51 4.18
C ARG A 109 25.15 -10.00 2.88
N LYS A 110 25.11 -9.18 1.81
CA LYS A 110 25.51 -9.56 0.46
C LYS A 110 24.90 -10.91 0.04
N MET A 111 23.61 -11.07 0.30
CA MET A 111 22.87 -12.28 -0.08
C MET A 111 22.82 -12.37 -1.60
N THR A 112 23.12 -13.55 -2.12
CA THR A 112 22.96 -13.87 -3.54
C THR A 112 21.75 -14.78 -3.71
N LEU A 113 21.10 -14.70 -4.87
CA LEU A 113 20.03 -15.60 -5.26
C LEU A 113 20.59 -16.63 -6.25
N PRO A 114 20.77 -17.90 -5.84
CA PRO A 114 21.18 -18.98 -6.74
C PRO A 114 20.22 -19.13 -7.93
N ASN A 115 20.73 -19.56 -9.07
CA ASN A 115 19.95 -19.76 -10.30
C ASN A 115 18.78 -20.74 -10.08
N GLU A 116 18.96 -21.73 -9.21
CA GLU A 116 17.99 -22.78 -8.93
C GLU A 116 16.70 -22.27 -8.27
N ILE A 117 16.75 -21.14 -7.56
CA ILE A 117 15.60 -20.56 -6.86
C ILE A 117 15.18 -19.19 -7.40
N PHE A 118 15.93 -18.64 -8.36
CA PHE A 118 15.71 -17.27 -8.83
C PHE A 118 14.33 -17.09 -9.45
N ASP A 119 13.94 -18.01 -10.33
CA ASP A 119 12.64 -17.96 -11.01
C ASP A 119 11.48 -18.04 -10.02
N ASP A 120 11.54 -18.96 -9.06
CA ASP A 120 10.55 -19.09 -7.98
C ASP A 120 10.44 -17.81 -7.13
N MET A 121 11.60 -17.19 -6.81
CA MET A 121 11.65 -15.96 -6.04
C MET A 121 11.07 -14.76 -6.80
N ILE A 122 11.31 -14.67 -8.10
CA ILE A 122 10.72 -13.64 -8.97
C ILE A 122 9.22 -13.86 -9.11
N GLU A 123 8.76 -15.10 -9.30
CA GLU A 123 7.34 -15.43 -9.35
C GLU A 123 6.63 -15.04 -8.04
N LEU A 124 7.21 -15.40 -6.90
CA LEU A 124 6.69 -15.01 -5.59
C LEU A 124 6.61 -13.48 -5.45
N THR A 125 7.66 -12.76 -5.88
CA THR A 125 7.69 -11.30 -5.86
C THR A 125 6.58 -10.71 -6.73
N ASP A 126 6.36 -11.25 -7.92
CA ASP A 126 5.28 -10.83 -8.82
C ASP A 126 3.90 -11.08 -8.22
N VAL A 127 3.69 -12.23 -7.56
CA VAL A 127 2.45 -12.51 -6.84
C VAL A 127 2.21 -11.49 -5.73
N CYS A 128 3.23 -11.18 -4.92
CA CYS A 128 3.12 -10.16 -3.87
C CYS A 128 2.75 -8.77 -4.44
N ILE A 129 3.36 -8.36 -5.56
CA ILE A 129 3.05 -7.09 -6.23
C ILE A 129 1.62 -7.09 -6.76
N LYS A 130 1.18 -8.17 -7.41
CA LYS A 130 -0.20 -8.32 -7.90
C LYS A 130 -1.24 -8.28 -6.77
N THR A 131 -0.96 -8.93 -5.64
CA THR A 131 -1.82 -8.88 -4.46
C THR A 131 -1.91 -7.46 -3.90
N SER A 132 -0.78 -6.74 -3.83
CA SER A 132 -0.76 -5.33 -3.44
C SER A 132 -1.58 -4.44 -4.39
N ALA A 133 -1.47 -4.66 -5.71
CA ALA A 133 -2.28 -3.95 -6.71
C ALA A 133 -3.78 -4.21 -6.53
N THR A 134 -4.15 -5.45 -6.23
CA THR A 134 -5.54 -5.85 -6.01
C THR A 134 -6.10 -5.25 -4.72
N ALA A 135 -5.30 -5.20 -3.65
CA ALA A 135 -5.65 -4.50 -2.43
C ALA A 135 -5.81 -2.98 -2.66
N LEU A 136 -4.95 -2.35 -3.47
CA LEU A 136 -5.11 -0.94 -3.88
C LEU A 136 -6.44 -0.74 -4.63
N LYS A 137 -6.77 -1.62 -5.57
CA LYS A 137 -8.06 -1.59 -6.26
C LYS A 137 -9.21 -1.67 -5.27
N ALA A 138 -9.19 -2.63 -4.33
CA ALA A 138 -10.22 -2.76 -3.32
C ALA A 138 -10.39 -1.48 -2.47
N VAL A 139 -9.29 -0.84 -2.07
CA VAL A 139 -9.31 0.42 -1.29
C VAL A 139 -9.88 1.59 -2.11
N ASN A 140 -9.62 1.63 -3.42
CA ASN A 140 -10.19 2.66 -4.30
C ASN A 140 -11.71 2.53 -4.43
N GLU A 141 -12.22 1.30 -4.54
CA GLU A 141 -13.65 1.00 -4.68
C GLU A 141 -14.46 1.26 -3.39
N LEU A 142 -13.80 1.37 -2.24
CA LEU A 142 -14.48 1.72 -0.98
C LEU A 142 -15.16 3.10 -1.07
N ASP A 143 -14.66 4.01 -1.88
CA ASP A 143 -15.25 5.34 -2.04
C ASP A 143 -16.60 5.27 -2.76
N GLU A 144 -16.66 4.53 -3.86
CA GLU A 144 -17.91 4.29 -4.61
C GLU A 144 -18.95 3.56 -3.75
N LEU A 145 -18.52 2.63 -2.90
CA LEU A 145 -19.40 1.97 -1.94
C LEU A 145 -19.99 2.94 -0.92
N LEU A 146 -19.21 3.92 -0.44
CA LEU A 146 -19.69 4.92 0.50
C LEU A 146 -20.66 5.90 -0.17
N GLU A 147 -20.35 6.38 -1.37
CA GLU A 147 -21.21 7.31 -2.12
C GLU A 147 -22.57 6.69 -2.47
N THR A 148 -22.60 5.39 -2.75
CA THR A 148 -23.83 4.66 -3.09
C THR A 148 -24.57 4.08 -1.89
N ALA A 149 -24.13 4.38 -0.66
CA ALA A 149 -24.66 3.79 0.58
C ALA A 149 -24.75 2.25 0.51
N PHE A 150 -23.72 1.62 -0.04
CA PHE A 150 -23.62 0.17 -0.26
C PHE A 150 -24.71 -0.38 -1.18
N GLY A 151 -24.84 0.18 -2.37
CA GLY A 151 -25.70 -0.36 -3.43
C GLY A 151 -25.42 -1.84 -3.76
N ASN A 152 -26.44 -2.55 -4.24
CA ASN A 152 -26.31 -3.99 -4.57
C ASN A 152 -25.29 -4.28 -5.69
N ARG A 153 -25.03 -3.32 -6.58
CA ARG A 153 -24.10 -3.50 -7.70
C ARG A 153 -22.65 -3.35 -7.24
N GLU A 154 -22.38 -2.30 -6.49
CA GLU A 154 -21.05 -1.93 -5.99
C GLU A 154 -20.56 -3.00 -4.98
N ARG A 155 -21.46 -3.55 -4.16
CA ARG A 155 -21.15 -4.71 -3.30
C ARG A 155 -20.68 -5.93 -4.10
N LYS A 156 -21.25 -6.18 -5.29
CA LYS A 156 -20.83 -7.30 -6.15
C LYS A 156 -19.44 -7.07 -6.73
N VAL A 157 -19.12 -5.83 -7.10
CA VAL A 157 -17.79 -5.45 -7.63
C VAL A 157 -16.72 -5.73 -6.57
N VAL A 158 -16.89 -5.22 -5.35
CA VAL A 158 -15.92 -5.44 -4.27
C VAL A 158 -15.85 -6.91 -3.87
N SER A 159 -16.98 -7.62 -3.83
CA SER A 159 -16.97 -9.06 -3.57
C SER A 159 -16.22 -9.86 -4.64
N SER A 160 -16.25 -9.42 -5.90
CA SER A 160 -15.46 -10.04 -6.98
C SER A 160 -13.97 -9.80 -6.76
N ILE A 161 -13.57 -8.58 -6.40
CA ILE A 161 -12.16 -8.26 -6.13
C ILE A 161 -11.63 -9.09 -4.96
N ILE A 162 -12.43 -9.29 -3.91
CA ILE A 162 -12.05 -10.16 -2.77
C ILE A 162 -11.91 -11.63 -3.21
N LYS A 163 -12.76 -12.09 -4.14
CA LYS A 163 -12.62 -13.45 -4.71
C LYS A 163 -11.37 -13.62 -5.55
N ASP A 164 -10.89 -12.56 -6.21
CA ASP A 164 -9.66 -12.63 -7.00
C ASP A 164 -8.39 -12.70 -6.13
N ILE A 165 -8.51 -12.38 -4.83
CA ILE A 165 -7.41 -12.47 -3.84
C ILE A 165 -7.35 -13.85 -3.15
N ASN A 166 -8.50 -14.51 -2.96
CA ASN A 166 -8.63 -15.79 -2.24
C ASN A 166 -8.54 -16.99 -3.18
#